data_AF-A0A628Q5P9-F1
#
_entry.id   AF-A0A628Q5P9-F1
#
_cell.length_a   1.000
_cell.length_b   1.000
_cell.length_c   1.000
_cell.angle_alpha   90.00
_cell.angle_beta   90.00
_cell.angle_gamma   90.00
#
_symmetry.space_group_name_H-M   'P 1'
#
loop_
_entity.id
_entity.type
_entity.pdbx_description
1 polymer ?
#
loop_
_entity_poly.entity_id
_entity_poly.type
_entity_poly.pdbx_seq_one_letter_code
_entity_poly.pdbx_strand_id
1 'polypeptide(L)'
;MKKCFLFIFVCLFIFSANAELKFRPEFENKKIYFQGKVTDYTLNDFTFFGDSREPFYGSENDDYTATADEWLGFYAELPDVRKWQRVVPDDFSTMYGAPWCDIQFFEQENDHSVITGSEHMRCIDFLVTPKRKGLIPMGTKGTLMDYGSYLAFAPQIKRITLEGRFPEASRTWLPVRSVQTRATSIADLKIMLNEIYARHGYIFRPGGEMERYFRQQPWYRPRYANVDYLITKTEHRNIKLLKELLSPESQRKKALYIQNTTDFCEALKANNIKYVMDNTAEYLTTGADQPINLEKVWQKYRDLMINGGGNCQRDIESYKRYSFLYSEPLGIYYNSTFEFDEKKGKYVLTYVNFDSSCNKEGDTIELEGMMVKREHVIEDNQGQHSDKDLELKTINLQCVAGAMMDQPDWDRYVQLILPPEKYNYYQRFIGKRITLRGKVMIAESMYHVTPVLLNLLEEQNPIIKVADMPVRP
;
A
#
# COMPACT_ATOMS: atom_id res chain seq x y z
N MET A 1 56.46 20.89 -38.50
CA MET A 1 56.19 19.51 -38.97
C MET A 1 55.89 18.62 -37.77
N LYS A 2 54.61 18.24 -37.60
CA LYS A 2 54.10 16.92 -37.18
C LYS A 2 52.64 17.10 -36.74
N LYS A 3 51.73 16.59 -37.57
CA LYS A 3 50.31 16.39 -37.26
C LYS A 3 50.23 15.22 -36.26
N CYS A 4 49.49 15.38 -35.16
CA CYS A 4 49.01 14.26 -34.36
C CYS A 4 47.48 14.33 -34.36
N PHE A 5 46.88 13.40 -35.10
CA PHE A 5 45.46 13.06 -35.01
C PHE A 5 45.19 12.46 -33.62
N LEU A 6 44.32 13.09 -32.85
CA LEU A 6 43.78 12.49 -31.63
C LEU A 6 42.55 11.67 -32.03
N PHE A 7 42.73 10.36 -32.16
CA PHE A 7 41.62 9.40 -32.23
C PHE A 7 40.91 9.40 -30.87
N ILE A 8 39.71 9.96 -30.80
CA ILE A 8 38.80 9.76 -29.68
C ILE A 8 38.27 8.34 -29.81
N PHE A 9 38.84 7.42 -29.03
CA PHE A 9 38.22 6.12 -28.76
C PHE A 9 36.92 6.39 -28.01
N VAL A 10 35.79 6.32 -28.72
CA VAL A 10 34.48 6.15 -28.08
C VAL A 10 34.51 4.74 -27.49
N CYS A 11 34.82 4.64 -26.19
CA CYS A 11 34.53 3.45 -25.43
C CYS A 11 33.02 3.20 -25.51
N LEU A 12 32.62 2.36 -26.45
CA LEU A 12 31.39 1.57 -26.35
C LEU A 12 31.48 0.83 -25.02
N PHE A 13 30.83 1.39 -23.99
CA PHE A 13 30.46 0.63 -22.81
C PHE A 13 29.52 -0.47 -23.30
N ILE A 14 30.09 -1.63 -23.58
CA ILE A 14 29.37 -2.88 -23.54
C ILE A 14 28.77 -2.91 -22.15
N PHE A 15 27.46 -2.74 -22.04
CA PHE A 15 26.71 -3.04 -20.82
C PHE A 15 26.88 -4.54 -20.56
N SER A 16 27.97 -4.91 -19.89
CA SER A 16 28.13 -6.21 -19.27
C SER A 16 26.98 -6.40 -18.28
N ALA A 17 26.45 -7.62 -18.20
CA ALA A 17 25.39 -8.11 -17.30
C ALA A 17 25.63 -7.90 -15.78
N ASN A 18 26.58 -7.05 -15.39
CA ASN A 18 27.03 -6.78 -14.02
C ASN A 18 26.21 -5.70 -13.29
N ALA A 19 25.09 -5.22 -13.86
CA ALA A 19 24.18 -4.35 -13.11
C ALA A 19 23.39 -5.14 -12.04
N GLU A 20 23.16 -6.44 -12.26
CA GLU A 20 22.38 -7.34 -11.38
C GLU A 20 23.08 -7.64 -10.03
N LEU A 21 24.41 -7.57 -9.97
CA LEU A 21 25.21 -7.94 -8.79
C LEU A 21 25.51 -6.78 -7.83
N LYS A 22 25.24 -5.53 -8.21
CA LYS A 22 25.59 -4.34 -7.41
C LYS A 22 24.79 -4.20 -6.11
N PHE A 23 23.74 -4.99 -5.92
CA PHE A 23 22.83 -4.87 -4.79
C PHE A 23 23.33 -5.56 -3.51
N ARG A 24 24.41 -6.36 -3.60
CA ARG A 24 24.78 -7.37 -2.57
C ARG A 24 26.29 -7.60 -2.42
N PRO A 25 27.12 -6.55 -2.25
CA PRO A 25 28.57 -6.70 -2.12
C PRO A 25 28.97 -7.60 -0.93
N GLU A 26 28.15 -7.68 0.12
CA GLU A 26 28.35 -8.55 1.27
C GLU A 26 28.25 -10.05 0.95
N PHE A 27 27.64 -10.43 -0.18
CA PHE A 27 27.55 -11.82 -0.63
C PHE A 27 28.65 -12.17 -1.64
N GLU A 28 29.40 -11.16 -2.09
CA GLU A 28 30.47 -11.33 -3.05
C GLU A 28 31.53 -12.28 -2.47
N ASN A 29 31.79 -13.37 -3.19
CA ASN A 29 32.72 -14.47 -2.82
C ASN A 29 32.22 -15.51 -1.80
N LYS A 30 30.99 -15.41 -1.25
CA LYS A 30 30.46 -16.47 -0.39
C LYS A 30 30.18 -17.74 -1.18
N LYS A 31 30.51 -18.90 -0.60
CA LYS A 31 30.16 -20.21 -1.18
C LYS A 31 28.70 -20.52 -0.92
N ILE A 32 28.04 -21.11 -1.91
CA ILE A 32 26.65 -21.54 -1.83
C ILE A 32 26.61 -23.02 -1.47
N TYR A 33 25.88 -23.35 -0.41
CA TYR A 33 25.67 -24.71 0.07
C TYR A 33 24.27 -25.19 -0.29
N PHE A 34 24.15 -26.49 -0.58
CA PHE A 34 22.89 -27.18 -0.74
C PHE A 34 22.97 -28.56 -0.09
N GLN A 35 22.03 -28.86 0.82
CA GLN A 35 21.99 -30.11 1.57
C GLN A 35 23.35 -30.46 2.24
N GLY A 36 23.99 -29.46 2.84
CA GLY A 36 25.28 -29.61 3.53
C GLY A 36 26.51 -29.73 2.61
N LYS A 37 26.37 -29.60 1.29
CA LYS A 37 27.49 -29.67 0.33
C LYS A 37 27.75 -28.32 -0.33
N VAL A 38 29.03 -27.97 -0.47
CA VAL A 38 29.46 -26.81 -1.26
C VAL A 38 29.09 -27.05 -2.73
N THR A 39 28.54 -26.03 -3.37
CA THR A 39 28.16 -26.05 -4.78
C THR A 39 29.09 -25.17 -5.62
N ASP A 40 29.01 -25.32 -6.94
CA ASP A 40 29.66 -24.44 -7.93
C ASP A 40 28.79 -23.27 -8.35
N TYR A 41 27.63 -23.08 -7.72
CA TYR A 41 26.71 -21.98 -8.01
C TYR A 41 27.25 -20.66 -7.48
N THR A 42 26.93 -19.60 -8.21
CA THR A 42 27.16 -18.20 -7.87
C THR A 42 25.82 -17.47 -7.82
N LEU A 43 25.79 -16.23 -7.31
CA LEU A 43 24.57 -15.43 -7.30
C LEU A 43 23.98 -15.23 -8.72
N ASN A 44 24.86 -15.16 -9.74
CA ASN A 44 24.47 -15.05 -11.14
C ASN A 44 23.74 -16.28 -11.68
N ASP A 45 23.70 -17.39 -10.94
CA ASP A 45 22.99 -18.61 -11.34
C ASP A 45 21.53 -18.65 -10.84
N PHE A 46 21.08 -17.56 -10.20
CA PHE A 46 19.73 -17.43 -9.66
C PHE A 46 18.98 -16.25 -10.32
N THR A 47 17.65 -16.37 -10.30
CA THR A 47 16.71 -15.27 -10.51
C THR A 47 16.06 -14.97 -9.16
N PHE A 48 16.12 -13.71 -8.72
CA PHE A 48 15.54 -13.27 -7.46
C PHE A 48 14.07 -12.88 -7.65
N PHE A 49 13.23 -13.26 -6.69
CA PHE A 49 11.81 -12.94 -6.73
C PHE A 49 11.57 -11.45 -6.43
N GLY A 50 10.78 -10.78 -7.27
CA GLY A 50 10.52 -9.34 -7.15
C GLY A 50 11.55 -8.46 -7.85
N ASP A 51 12.50 -9.03 -8.61
CA ASP A 51 13.39 -8.27 -9.49
C ASP A 51 12.61 -7.72 -10.69
N SER A 52 12.06 -6.51 -10.54
CA SER A 52 11.31 -5.79 -11.57
C SER A 52 12.02 -4.50 -12.00
N ARG A 53 11.85 -4.15 -13.28
CA ARG A 53 12.25 -2.84 -13.82
C ARG A 53 11.28 -1.72 -13.45
N GLU A 54 10.09 -2.09 -12.99
CA GLU A 54 9.06 -1.16 -12.49
C GLU A 54 9.06 -1.18 -10.96
N PRO A 55 8.99 -0.03 -10.27
CA PRO A 55 8.90 0.01 -8.82
C PRO A 55 7.54 -0.47 -8.36
N PHE A 56 7.58 -1.26 -7.29
CA PHE A 56 6.41 -1.81 -6.65
C PHE A 56 5.65 -0.72 -5.89
N TYR A 57 4.33 -0.60 -6.09
CA TYR A 57 3.51 0.17 -5.16
C TYR A 57 2.21 -0.55 -4.73
N GLY A 58 2.22 -1.89 -4.72
CA GLY A 58 1.23 -2.67 -3.99
C GLY A 58 -0.19 -2.57 -4.54
N SER A 59 -0.36 -2.67 -5.87
CA SER A 59 -1.69 -2.85 -6.46
C SER A 59 -1.96 -4.32 -6.80
N GLU A 60 -3.23 -4.73 -6.82
CA GLU A 60 -3.64 -6.08 -7.22
C GLU A 60 -3.17 -6.45 -8.65
N ASN A 61 -2.89 -5.44 -9.47
CA ASN A 61 -2.45 -5.60 -10.86
C ASN A 61 -0.91 -5.59 -11.03
N ASP A 62 -0.14 -5.50 -9.93
CA ASP A 62 1.31 -5.63 -9.99
C ASP A 62 1.66 -7.13 -10.14
N ASP A 63 2.49 -7.52 -11.13
CA ASP A 63 2.91 -8.92 -11.42
C ASP A 63 3.47 -9.66 -10.17
N TYR A 64 4.02 -8.88 -9.25
CA TYR A 64 4.45 -9.35 -7.94
C TYR A 64 3.30 -9.89 -7.07
N THR A 65 2.19 -9.15 -6.98
CA THR A 65 1.00 -9.53 -6.19
C THR A 65 0.41 -10.83 -6.72
N ALA A 66 0.41 -11.03 -8.04
CA ALA A 66 -0.12 -12.22 -8.69
C ALA A 66 0.68 -13.51 -8.36
N THR A 67 1.97 -13.39 -8.04
CA THR A 67 2.87 -14.54 -7.86
C THR A 67 3.34 -14.77 -6.42
N ALA A 68 3.04 -13.84 -5.50
CA ALA A 68 3.37 -13.93 -4.08
C ALA A 68 2.87 -15.23 -3.42
N ASP A 69 1.68 -15.71 -3.79
CA ASP A 69 1.11 -16.97 -3.27
C ASP A 69 1.90 -18.23 -3.63
N GLU A 70 2.76 -18.16 -4.64
CA GLU A 70 3.62 -19.28 -5.00
C GLU A 70 4.82 -19.42 -4.04
N TRP A 71 5.19 -18.33 -3.36
CA TRP A 71 6.31 -18.26 -2.42
C TRP A 71 5.87 -18.41 -0.96
N LEU A 72 4.58 -18.33 -0.69
CA LEU A 72 3.99 -18.60 0.61
C LEU A 72 4.14 -20.09 0.98
N GLY A 73 4.94 -20.39 2.00
CA GLY A 73 5.19 -21.79 2.37
C GLY A 73 6.28 -22.04 3.40
N PHE A 74 6.59 -23.32 3.57
CA PHE A 74 7.67 -23.82 4.40
C PHE A 74 8.88 -24.22 3.56
N TYR A 75 10.06 -23.92 4.09
CA TYR A 75 11.35 -24.15 3.44
C TYR A 75 12.31 -24.82 4.42
N ALA A 76 13.18 -25.70 3.93
CA ALA A 76 14.16 -26.40 4.78
C ALA A 76 15.43 -26.73 3.99
N GLU A 77 16.60 -26.60 4.62
CA GLU A 77 17.90 -26.91 4.00
C GLU A 77 18.16 -28.41 3.86
N LEU A 78 17.69 -29.19 4.85
CA LEU A 78 17.90 -30.63 4.94
C LEU A 78 16.57 -31.39 4.78
N PRO A 79 16.61 -32.62 4.23
CA PRO A 79 15.41 -33.48 4.14
C PRO A 79 14.86 -33.91 5.51
N ASP A 80 15.73 -34.00 6.53
CA ASP A 80 15.33 -34.24 7.93
C ASP A 80 14.94 -32.89 8.55
N VAL A 81 13.63 -32.69 8.72
CA VAL A 81 12.91 -31.41 8.88
C VAL A 81 13.17 -30.69 10.21
N ARG A 82 14.34 -30.89 10.84
CA ARG A 82 14.63 -30.38 12.19
C ARG A 82 14.75 -28.87 12.25
N LYS A 83 15.13 -28.23 11.14
CA LYS A 83 15.18 -26.78 10.98
C LYS A 83 14.43 -26.41 9.72
N TRP A 84 13.42 -25.57 9.87
CA TRP A 84 12.63 -25.09 8.75
C TRP A 84 12.17 -23.68 9.02
N GLN A 85 11.71 -23.01 7.98
CA GLN A 85 11.22 -21.65 8.07
C GLN A 85 9.89 -21.52 7.36
N ARG A 86 9.02 -20.66 7.88
CA ARG A 86 7.80 -20.22 7.21
C ARG A 86 8.08 -18.86 6.58
N VAL A 87 7.86 -18.74 5.28
CA VAL A 87 7.93 -17.46 4.57
C VAL A 87 6.52 -17.02 4.19
N VAL A 88 6.19 -15.79 4.55
CA VAL A 88 4.96 -15.11 4.16
C VAL A 88 5.34 -13.85 3.38
N PRO A 89 5.20 -13.88 2.05
CA PRO A 89 5.41 -12.69 1.23
C PRO A 89 4.32 -11.65 1.51
N ASP A 90 4.76 -10.42 1.77
CA ASP A 90 3.96 -9.22 1.85
C ASP A 90 3.77 -8.67 0.43
N ASP A 91 2.53 -8.74 -0.04
CA ASP A 91 2.07 -8.36 -1.38
C ASP A 91 1.49 -6.95 -1.47
N PHE A 92 1.58 -6.16 -0.40
CA PHE A 92 1.16 -4.75 -0.40
C PHE A 92 2.21 -3.79 0.19
N SER A 93 3.34 -4.29 0.71
CA SER A 93 4.41 -3.43 1.25
C SER A 93 5.17 -2.68 0.16
N THR A 94 4.98 -1.36 0.16
CA THR A 94 5.55 -0.41 -0.80
C THR A 94 6.80 0.30 -0.27
N MET A 95 7.31 -0.12 0.90
CA MET A 95 8.42 0.57 1.55
C MET A 95 9.69 0.41 0.68
N TYR A 96 10.09 1.50 0.02
CA TYR A 96 11.24 1.59 -0.89
C TYR A 96 11.09 0.88 -2.26
N GLY A 97 9.87 0.61 -2.71
CA GLY A 97 9.62 0.10 -4.07
C GLY A 97 10.04 -1.35 -4.33
N ALA A 98 10.26 -2.12 -3.27
CA ALA A 98 10.55 -3.54 -3.31
C ALA A 98 9.62 -4.30 -2.34
N PRO A 99 9.26 -5.54 -2.67
CA PRO A 99 8.39 -6.35 -1.83
C PRO A 99 9.08 -6.86 -0.57
N TRP A 100 8.31 -7.04 0.50
CA TRP A 100 8.80 -7.51 1.80
C TRP A 100 8.28 -8.90 2.14
N CYS A 101 9.00 -9.60 3.01
CA CYS A 101 8.65 -10.94 3.45
C CYS A 101 8.83 -11.02 4.97
N ASP A 102 7.89 -11.69 5.63
CA ASP A 102 8.10 -12.18 6.99
C ASP A 102 8.61 -13.61 6.96
N ILE A 103 9.64 -13.87 7.76
CA ILE A 103 10.22 -15.19 7.94
C ILE A 103 10.10 -15.55 9.41
N GLN A 104 9.68 -16.77 9.70
CA GLN A 104 9.79 -17.38 11.02
C GLN A 104 10.66 -18.62 10.94
N PHE A 105 11.60 -18.75 11.86
CA PHE A 105 12.50 -19.88 11.98
C PHE A 105 11.98 -20.84 13.05
N PHE A 106 12.01 -22.13 12.72
CA PHE A 106 11.51 -23.20 13.56
C PHE A 106 12.60 -24.25 13.76
N GLU A 107 12.68 -24.74 14.99
CA GLU A 107 13.48 -25.91 15.35
C GLU A 107 12.58 -26.97 15.98
N GLN A 108 12.83 -28.23 15.65
CA GLN A 108 12.13 -29.35 16.27
C GLN A 108 12.81 -29.73 17.60
N GLU A 109 12.08 -29.55 18.70
CA GLU A 109 12.48 -30.01 20.03
C GLU A 109 11.56 -31.17 20.45
N ASN A 110 12.08 -32.40 20.46
CA ASN A 110 11.31 -33.61 20.71
C ASN A 110 10.10 -33.74 19.73
N ASP A 111 8.89 -33.88 20.26
CA ASP A 111 7.64 -34.07 19.49
C ASP A 111 6.96 -32.75 19.07
N HIS A 112 7.55 -31.59 19.38
CA HIS A 112 6.95 -30.27 19.11
C HIS A 112 7.93 -29.33 18.39
N SER A 113 7.38 -28.38 17.62
CA SER A 113 8.16 -27.35 16.94
C SER A 113 8.19 -26.07 17.77
N VAL A 114 9.38 -25.48 17.93
CA VAL A 114 9.61 -24.23 18.66
C VAL A 114 10.04 -23.16 17.66
N ILE A 115 9.50 -21.96 17.79
CA ILE A 115 9.93 -20.80 17.00
C ILE A 115 11.18 -20.22 17.65
N THR A 116 12.29 -20.21 16.92
CA THR A 116 13.59 -19.72 17.40
C THR A 116 13.89 -18.28 17.00
N GLY A 117 13.15 -17.75 16.02
CA GLY A 117 13.30 -16.36 15.60
C GLY A 117 12.30 -15.94 14.52
N SER A 118 12.25 -14.65 14.25
CA SER A 118 11.53 -14.10 13.11
C SER A 118 12.21 -12.86 12.55
N GLU A 119 12.12 -12.67 11.24
CA GLU A 119 12.72 -11.56 10.52
C GLU A 119 11.75 -10.94 9.52
N HIS A 120 11.94 -9.65 9.25
CA HIS A 120 11.18 -8.90 8.25
C HIS A 120 12.21 -8.26 7.33
N MET A 121 12.27 -8.71 6.08
CA MET A 121 13.28 -8.30 5.11
C MET A 121 12.71 -8.29 3.69
N ARG A 122 13.42 -7.73 2.71
CA ARG A 122 12.92 -7.67 1.33
C ARG A 122 12.88 -9.08 0.75
N CYS A 123 11.82 -9.47 0.04
CA CYS A 123 11.75 -10.79 -0.58
C CYS A 123 12.86 -11.01 -1.60
N ILE A 124 13.18 -9.96 -2.36
CA ILE A 124 14.28 -9.94 -3.34
C ILE A 124 15.65 -10.23 -2.71
N ASP A 125 15.77 -10.11 -1.38
CA ASP A 125 17.00 -10.39 -0.66
C ASP A 125 17.22 -11.88 -0.38
N PHE A 126 16.32 -12.79 -0.71
CA PHE A 126 16.59 -14.21 -0.42
C PHE A 126 15.73 -15.19 -1.22
N LEU A 127 14.56 -14.79 -1.71
CA LEU A 127 13.73 -15.67 -2.53
C LEU A 127 14.30 -15.81 -3.93
N VAL A 128 14.65 -17.03 -4.33
CA VAL A 128 15.38 -17.32 -5.56
C VAL A 128 14.89 -18.58 -6.27
N THR A 129 15.03 -18.57 -7.60
CA THR A 129 14.95 -19.78 -8.44
C THR A 129 16.26 -19.97 -9.20
N PRO A 130 16.85 -21.18 -9.23
CA PRO A 130 18.02 -21.46 -10.05
C PRO A 130 17.68 -21.42 -11.54
N LYS A 131 18.48 -20.72 -12.35
CA LYS A 131 18.28 -20.61 -13.81
C LYS A 131 19.19 -21.52 -14.65
N ARG A 132 20.01 -22.36 -14.00
CA ARG A 132 20.83 -23.39 -14.64
C ARG A 132 20.52 -24.79 -14.10
N LYS A 133 20.79 -25.80 -14.92
CA LYS A 133 20.77 -27.21 -14.50
C LYS A 133 22.01 -27.52 -13.65
N GLY A 134 21.86 -28.37 -12.64
CA GLY A 134 22.95 -28.79 -11.77
C GLY A 134 22.45 -29.50 -10.52
N LEU A 135 23.22 -29.39 -9.43
CA LEU A 135 22.92 -30.04 -8.15
C LEU A 135 21.59 -29.54 -7.56
N ILE A 136 21.30 -28.25 -7.72
CA ILE A 136 20.00 -27.67 -7.37
C ILE A 136 19.13 -27.74 -8.63
N PRO A 137 17.97 -28.42 -8.60
CA PRO A 137 17.12 -28.52 -9.79
C PRO A 137 16.70 -27.14 -10.29
N MET A 138 16.78 -26.94 -11.60
CA MET A 138 16.43 -25.67 -12.26
C MET A 138 14.96 -25.34 -12.00
N GLY A 139 14.67 -24.08 -11.68
CA GLY A 139 13.32 -23.59 -11.42
C GLY A 139 12.75 -23.92 -10.03
N THR A 140 13.49 -24.64 -9.18
CA THR A 140 13.05 -24.90 -7.81
C THR A 140 12.98 -23.59 -7.01
N LYS A 141 11.79 -23.26 -6.50
CA LYS A 141 11.63 -22.14 -5.56
C LYS A 141 12.35 -22.45 -4.26
N GLY A 142 13.11 -21.50 -3.75
CA GLY A 142 13.83 -21.65 -2.50
C GLY A 142 14.29 -20.32 -1.93
N THR A 143 14.94 -20.40 -0.78
CA THR A 143 15.57 -19.26 -0.15
C THR A 143 17.08 -19.41 -0.18
N LEU A 144 17.80 -18.29 -0.30
CA LEU A 144 19.24 -18.22 -0.15
C LEU A 144 19.57 -17.44 1.13
N MET A 145 19.78 -18.17 2.24
CA MET A 145 19.99 -17.58 3.57
C MET A 145 21.47 -17.36 3.87
N ASP A 146 21.77 -16.26 4.56
CA ASP A 146 23.12 -15.88 4.95
C ASP A 146 23.49 -16.36 6.36
N TYR A 147 24.55 -17.16 6.45
CA TYR A 147 25.12 -17.67 7.70
C TYR A 147 26.46 -16.99 8.04
N GLY A 148 26.70 -15.80 7.51
CA GLY A 148 27.90 -15.00 7.71
C GLY A 148 29.06 -15.44 6.82
N SER A 149 29.50 -16.70 6.90
CA SER A 149 30.63 -17.21 6.12
C SER A 149 30.23 -17.89 4.80
N TYR A 150 28.97 -18.31 4.68
CA TYR A 150 28.43 -18.99 3.50
C TYR A 150 26.95 -18.66 3.32
N LEU A 151 26.43 -18.98 2.13
CA LEU A 151 25.00 -18.94 1.83
C LEU A 151 24.45 -20.37 1.74
N ALA A 152 23.23 -20.60 2.20
CA ALA A 152 22.57 -21.91 2.07
C ALA A 152 21.29 -21.79 1.24
N PHE A 153 21.13 -22.68 0.26
CA PHE A 153 19.88 -22.82 -0.49
C PHE A 153 18.95 -23.79 0.24
N ALA A 154 17.77 -23.30 0.65
CA ALA A 154 16.69 -24.10 1.21
C ALA A 154 15.51 -24.16 0.23
N PRO A 155 15.17 -25.32 -0.37
CA PRO A 155 14.01 -25.44 -1.24
C PRO A 155 12.69 -25.25 -0.48
N GLN A 156 11.67 -24.79 -1.20
CA GLN A 156 10.29 -24.82 -0.73
C GLN A 156 9.82 -26.27 -0.65
N ILE A 157 9.57 -26.74 0.57
CA ILE A 157 9.15 -28.13 0.82
C ILE A 157 7.63 -28.28 0.88
N LYS A 158 6.91 -27.19 1.17
CA LYS A 158 5.45 -27.19 1.24
C LYS A 158 4.89 -25.79 1.00
N ARG A 159 4.05 -25.65 -0.03
CA ARG A 159 3.23 -24.46 -0.23
C ARG A 159 2.05 -24.44 0.76
N ILE A 160 1.66 -23.26 1.22
CA ILE A 160 0.47 -23.08 2.06
C ILE A 160 -0.46 -22.02 1.48
N THR A 161 -1.71 -22.03 1.94
CA THR A 161 -2.73 -21.02 1.67
C THR A 161 -3.07 -20.31 2.98
N LEU A 162 -3.28 -19.00 2.93
CA LEU A 162 -3.85 -18.26 4.07
C LEU A 162 -5.38 -18.36 4.00
N GLU A 163 -5.94 -19.18 4.88
CA GLU A 163 -7.37 -19.45 4.93
C GLU A 163 -8.18 -18.29 5.56
N GLY A 164 -9.47 -18.22 5.24
CA GLY A 164 -10.39 -17.19 5.76
C GLY A 164 -10.73 -16.10 4.74
N ARG A 165 -11.60 -15.17 5.14
CA ARG A 165 -12.07 -14.05 4.31
C ARG A 165 -11.05 -12.91 4.21
N PHE A 166 -10.18 -12.78 5.20
CA PHE A 166 -9.25 -11.66 5.35
C PHE A 166 -7.79 -12.13 5.47
N PRO A 167 -7.26 -12.91 4.51
CA PRO A 167 -5.87 -13.38 4.53
C PRO A 167 -4.86 -12.24 4.55
N GLU A 168 -5.21 -11.05 4.05
CA GLU A 168 -4.38 -9.84 4.07
C GLU A 168 -3.89 -9.50 5.50
N ALA A 169 -4.68 -9.81 6.53
CA ALA A 169 -4.36 -9.52 7.93
C ALA A 169 -3.21 -10.39 8.48
N SER A 170 -2.84 -11.47 7.80
CA SER A 170 -1.65 -12.29 8.09
C SER A 170 -0.49 -12.05 7.12
N ARG A 171 -0.70 -11.22 6.09
CA ARG A 171 0.18 -11.13 4.93
C ARG A 171 0.96 -9.84 4.86
N THR A 172 0.24 -8.73 4.98
CA THR A 172 0.78 -7.38 4.88
C THR A 172 0.47 -6.62 6.15
N TRP A 173 1.25 -5.59 6.45
CA TRP A 173 0.77 -4.57 7.38
C TRP A 173 -0.46 -3.92 6.77
N LEU A 174 -1.58 -3.92 7.50
CA LEU A 174 -2.83 -3.35 6.99
C LEU A 174 -2.64 -1.84 6.76
N PRO A 175 -2.64 -1.37 5.50
CA PRO A 175 -2.47 0.05 5.21
C PRO A 175 -3.79 0.76 5.51
N VAL A 176 -3.88 1.37 6.70
CA VAL A 176 -5.08 2.11 7.16
C VAL A 176 -5.49 3.24 6.19
N ARG A 177 -4.59 3.66 5.29
CA ARG A 177 -4.80 4.76 4.34
C ARG A 177 -5.31 4.34 2.96
N SER A 178 -5.37 3.06 2.63
CA SER A 178 -5.90 2.57 1.35
C SER A 178 -7.06 1.61 1.62
N VAL A 179 -8.12 1.71 0.81
CA VAL A 179 -9.34 0.90 0.86
C VAL A 179 -9.06 -0.56 0.43
N GLN A 180 -7.82 -1.04 0.57
CA GLN A 180 -7.34 -2.36 0.12
C GLN A 180 -7.77 -3.51 1.05
N THR A 181 -8.30 -3.18 2.22
CA THR A 181 -8.89 -4.16 3.12
C THR A 181 -10.26 -4.61 2.61
N ARG A 182 -10.52 -5.92 2.58
CA ARG A 182 -11.83 -6.46 2.19
C ARG A 182 -12.93 -6.21 3.21
N ALA A 183 -12.58 -5.74 4.41
CA ALA A 183 -13.55 -5.39 5.42
C ALA A 183 -14.39 -4.19 4.97
N THR A 184 -15.70 -4.25 5.18
CA THR A 184 -16.63 -3.14 4.92
C THR A 184 -17.38 -2.68 6.17
N SER A 185 -17.09 -3.30 7.31
CA SER A 185 -17.77 -3.04 8.57
C SER A 185 -16.92 -3.32 9.80
N ILE A 186 -17.35 -2.80 10.95
CA ILE A 186 -16.80 -3.17 12.27
C ILE A 186 -16.93 -4.67 12.55
N ALA A 187 -18.01 -5.31 12.09
CA ALA A 187 -18.19 -6.75 12.24
C ALA A 187 -17.12 -7.52 11.45
N ASP A 188 -16.78 -7.06 10.24
CA ASP A 188 -15.69 -7.64 9.46
C ASP A 188 -14.34 -7.46 10.15
N LEU A 189 -14.05 -6.29 10.76
CA LEU A 189 -12.81 -6.11 11.54
C LEU A 189 -12.71 -7.10 12.71
N LYS A 190 -13.84 -7.43 13.36
CA LYS A 190 -13.87 -8.47 14.40
C LYS A 190 -13.54 -9.84 13.82
N ILE A 191 -14.13 -10.21 12.69
CA ILE A 191 -13.83 -11.49 12.04
C ILE A 191 -12.36 -11.52 11.60
N MET A 192 -11.87 -10.48 10.94
CA MET A 192 -10.49 -10.33 10.50
C MET A 192 -9.48 -10.50 11.65
N LEU A 193 -9.72 -9.83 12.78
CA LEU A 193 -8.89 -9.99 13.99
C LEU A 193 -8.87 -11.44 14.46
N ASN A 194 -10.03 -12.08 14.53
CA ASN A 194 -10.13 -13.44 15.05
C ASN A 194 -9.68 -14.50 14.04
N GLU A 195 -9.69 -14.22 12.74
CA GLU A 195 -9.13 -15.09 11.71
C GLU A 195 -7.63 -15.30 11.91
N ILE A 196 -6.89 -14.28 12.31
CA ILE A 196 -5.46 -14.39 12.67
C ILE A 196 -5.28 -15.50 13.73
N TYR A 197 -6.04 -15.42 14.82
CA TYR A 197 -5.99 -16.43 15.89
C TYR A 197 -6.48 -17.82 15.41
N ALA A 198 -7.54 -17.85 14.61
CA ALA A 198 -8.15 -19.08 14.11
C ALA A 198 -7.22 -19.86 13.17
N ARG A 199 -6.43 -19.18 12.32
CA ARG A 199 -5.43 -19.81 11.42
C ARG A 199 -4.39 -20.60 12.19
N HIS A 200 -4.04 -20.15 13.38
CA HIS A 200 -3.09 -20.83 14.27
C HIS A 200 -3.78 -21.82 15.23
N GLY A 201 -5.08 -22.07 15.08
CA GLY A 201 -5.83 -23.07 15.84
C GLY A 201 -6.24 -22.63 17.24
N TYR A 202 -6.41 -21.34 17.49
CA TYR A 202 -6.87 -20.83 18.78
C TYR A 202 -8.27 -21.35 19.15
N ILE A 203 -8.45 -21.79 20.39
CA ILE A 203 -9.75 -22.26 20.91
C ILE A 203 -10.56 -21.07 21.43
N PHE A 204 -11.60 -20.67 20.69
CA PHE A 204 -12.54 -19.63 21.13
C PHE A 204 -13.43 -20.07 22.30
N ARG A 205 -13.89 -19.08 23.09
CA ARG A 205 -14.77 -19.30 24.25
C ARG A 205 -16.04 -20.08 23.87
N PRO A 206 -16.38 -21.16 24.58
CA PRO A 206 -17.61 -21.92 24.36
C PRO A 206 -18.88 -21.06 24.42
N GLY A 207 -19.76 -21.23 23.43
CA GLY A 207 -21.01 -20.48 23.28
C GLY A 207 -20.82 -19.04 22.77
N GLY A 208 -19.59 -18.59 22.54
CA GLY A 208 -19.29 -17.25 22.05
C GLY A 208 -19.57 -17.06 20.56
N GLU A 209 -19.69 -15.80 20.15
CA GLU A 209 -19.90 -15.41 18.74
C GLU A 209 -18.81 -15.98 17.82
N MET A 210 -17.54 -15.83 18.21
CA MET A 210 -16.41 -16.30 17.40
C MET A 210 -16.34 -17.82 17.32
N GLU A 211 -16.67 -18.54 18.40
CA GLU A 211 -16.72 -20.01 18.34
C GLU A 211 -17.80 -20.47 17.35
N ARG A 212 -19.01 -19.90 17.44
CA ARG A 212 -20.10 -20.22 16.51
C ARG A 212 -19.71 -19.94 15.06
N TYR A 213 -19.04 -18.81 14.80
CA TYR A 213 -18.58 -18.45 13.47
C TYR A 213 -17.51 -19.42 12.94
N PHE A 214 -16.44 -19.63 13.71
CA PHE A 214 -15.29 -20.42 13.26
C PHE A 214 -15.57 -21.93 13.19
N ARG A 215 -16.46 -22.47 14.02
CA ARG A 215 -16.89 -23.89 13.91
C ARG A 215 -17.55 -24.23 12.58
N GLN A 216 -18.09 -23.24 11.88
CA GLN A 216 -18.70 -23.42 10.56
C GLN A 216 -17.67 -23.31 9.42
N GLN A 217 -16.42 -22.92 9.71
CA GLN A 217 -15.39 -22.76 8.71
C GLN A 217 -14.68 -24.10 8.45
N PRO A 218 -14.63 -24.59 7.20
CA PRO A 218 -14.08 -25.91 6.89
C PRO A 218 -12.58 -26.01 7.16
N TRP A 219 -11.85 -24.89 7.15
CA TRP A 219 -10.41 -24.82 7.41
C TRP A 219 -10.05 -24.71 8.90
N TYR A 220 -10.99 -24.30 9.77
CA TYR A 220 -10.70 -24.05 11.18
C TYR A 220 -10.51 -25.36 11.96
N ARG A 221 -9.40 -25.48 12.68
CA ARG A 221 -9.05 -26.64 13.49
C ARG A 221 -8.60 -26.16 14.89
N PRO A 222 -9.48 -26.16 15.91
CA PRO A 222 -9.11 -25.76 17.27
C PRO A 222 -8.07 -26.72 17.86
N ARG A 223 -6.97 -26.19 18.40
CA ARG A 223 -5.83 -26.96 18.92
C ARG A 223 -5.26 -26.40 20.22
N TYR A 224 -5.16 -25.08 20.34
CA TYR A 224 -4.40 -24.44 21.42
C TYR A 224 -5.22 -23.39 22.17
N ALA A 225 -5.06 -23.35 23.50
CA ALA A 225 -5.64 -22.30 24.33
C ALA A 225 -4.90 -20.96 24.21
N ASN A 226 -3.64 -20.98 23.75
CA ASN A 226 -2.82 -19.80 23.45
C ASN A 226 -2.03 -20.08 22.16
N VAL A 227 -2.04 -19.11 21.24
CA VAL A 227 -1.31 -19.16 19.96
C VAL A 227 -0.32 -18.00 19.79
N ASP A 228 -0.12 -17.17 20.81
CA ASP A 228 0.73 -15.97 20.76
C ASP A 228 2.14 -16.29 20.25
N TYR A 229 2.67 -17.46 20.60
CA TYR A 229 3.98 -17.93 20.13
C TYR A 229 4.03 -18.20 18.62
N LEU A 230 2.89 -18.49 17.97
CA LEU A 230 2.77 -18.78 16.52
C LEU A 230 2.54 -17.53 15.66
N ILE A 231 2.14 -16.43 16.28
CA ILE A 231 1.79 -15.17 15.62
C ILE A 231 3.05 -14.53 14.99
N THR A 232 2.94 -14.08 13.74
CA THR A 232 4.05 -13.39 13.04
C THR A 232 4.22 -11.95 13.52
N LYS A 233 5.36 -11.32 13.21
CA LYS A 233 5.59 -9.89 13.50
C LYS A 233 4.52 -9.00 12.85
N THR A 234 4.13 -9.28 11.60
CA THR A 234 3.04 -8.58 10.91
C THR A 234 1.69 -8.79 11.57
N GLU A 235 1.35 -10.02 11.91
CA GLU A 235 0.10 -10.32 12.60
C GLU A 235 0.01 -9.62 13.95
N HIS A 236 1.09 -9.55 14.72
CA HIS A 236 1.12 -8.80 15.99
C HIS A 236 0.79 -7.31 15.79
N ARG A 237 1.34 -6.68 14.74
CA ARG A 237 1.05 -5.28 14.41
C ARG A 237 -0.41 -5.10 14.00
N ASN A 238 -0.91 -5.99 13.13
CA ASN A 238 -2.30 -5.96 12.68
C ASN A 238 -3.28 -6.23 13.83
N ILE A 239 -2.97 -7.16 14.73
CA ILE A 239 -3.75 -7.39 15.95
C ILE A 239 -3.83 -6.11 16.79
N LYS A 240 -2.70 -5.42 17.00
CA LYS A 240 -2.68 -4.16 17.75
C LYS A 240 -3.58 -3.12 17.10
N LEU A 241 -3.40 -2.90 15.80
CA LEU A 241 -4.22 -1.97 15.02
C LEU A 241 -5.71 -2.32 15.09
N LEU A 242 -6.09 -3.56 14.76
CA LEU A 242 -7.48 -4.00 14.76
C LEU A 242 -8.12 -3.86 16.14
N LYS A 243 -7.39 -4.15 17.22
CA LYS A 243 -7.86 -3.92 18.59
C LYS A 243 -8.10 -2.44 18.88
N GLU A 244 -7.22 -1.55 18.42
CA GLU A 244 -7.37 -0.10 18.54
C GLU A 244 -8.61 0.39 17.78
N LEU A 245 -8.78 -0.04 16.53
CA LEU A 245 -9.96 0.26 15.70
C LEU A 245 -11.27 -0.22 16.34
N LEU A 246 -11.26 -1.41 16.93
CA LEU A 246 -12.42 -2.01 17.59
C LEU A 246 -12.68 -1.48 19.01
N SER A 247 -11.78 -0.67 19.55
CA SER A 247 -11.88 -0.21 20.94
C SER A 247 -13.13 0.66 21.17
N PRO A 248 -13.81 0.55 22.33
CA PRO A 248 -14.92 1.42 22.66
C PRO A 248 -14.58 2.91 22.59
N GLU A 249 -13.34 3.27 22.93
CA GLU A 249 -12.83 4.63 22.86
C GLU A 249 -12.82 5.16 21.42
N SER A 250 -12.19 4.43 20.49
CA SER A 250 -12.13 4.81 19.07
C SER A 250 -13.53 4.94 18.47
N GLN A 251 -14.43 4.00 18.78
CA GLN A 251 -15.82 4.05 18.31
C GLN A 251 -16.58 5.27 18.88
N ARG A 252 -16.39 5.59 20.15
CA ARG A 252 -16.99 6.77 20.79
C ARG A 252 -16.47 8.08 20.18
N LYS A 253 -15.16 8.19 19.96
CA LYS A 253 -14.52 9.36 19.34
C LYS A 253 -15.12 9.65 17.96
N LYS A 254 -15.29 8.63 17.11
CA LYS A 254 -15.89 8.77 15.77
C LYS A 254 -17.36 9.19 15.82
N ALA A 255 -18.15 8.55 16.68
CA ALA A 255 -19.56 8.88 16.84
C ALA A 255 -19.74 10.34 17.29
N LEU A 256 -18.92 10.77 18.26
CA LEU A 256 -18.93 12.14 18.75
C LEU A 256 -18.46 13.15 17.70
N TYR A 257 -17.43 12.81 16.92
CA TYR A 257 -16.96 13.62 15.80
C TYR A 257 -18.07 13.87 14.79
N ILE A 258 -18.68 12.80 14.27
CA ILE A 258 -19.80 12.87 13.32
C ILE A 258 -20.93 13.75 13.88
N GLN A 259 -21.31 13.53 15.13
CA GLN A 259 -22.37 14.30 15.76
C GLN A 259 -22.02 15.79 15.79
N ASN A 260 -20.87 16.16 16.36
CA ASN A 260 -20.48 17.56 16.51
C ASN A 260 -20.32 18.28 15.16
N THR A 261 -19.73 17.63 14.16
CA THR A 261 -19.54 18.24 12.84
C THR A 261 -20.85 18.36 12.05
N THR A 262 -21.80 17.47 12.28
CA THR A 262 -23.14 17.55 11.67
C THR A 262 -23.95 18.66 12.32
N ASP A 263 -23.99 18.70 13.65
CA ASP A 263 -24.66 19.77 14.41
C ASP A 263 -24.09 21.15 14.06
N PHE A 264 -22.78 21.25 13.85
CA PHE A 264 -22.12 22.47 13.39
C PHE A 264 -22.62 22.92 12.02
N CYS A 265 -22.76 22.01 11.05
CA CYS A 265 -23.32 22.32 9.73
C CYS A 265 -24.80 22.70 9.79
N GLU A 266 -25.60 22.06 10.63
CA GLU A 266 -26.99 22.45 10.83
C GLU A 266 -27.10 23.86 11.47
N ALA A 267 -26.22 24.19 12.41
CA ALA A 267 -26.13 25.53 12.97
C ALA A 267 -25.73 26.58 11.91
N LEU A 268 -24.80 26.27 11.00
CA LEU A 268 -24.47 27.14 9.88
C LEU A 268 -25.69 27.36 8.97
N LYS A 269 -26.40 26.30 8.58
CA LYS A 269 -27.62 26.38 7.75
C LYS A 269 -28.68 27.26 8.39
N ALA A 270 -28.93 27.06 9.69
CA ALA A 270 -29.87 27.85 10.50
C ALA A 270 -29.39 29.28 10.81
N ASN A 271 -28.19 29.67 10.36
CA ASN A 271 -27.55 30.95 10.67
C ASN A 271 -27.43 31.21 12.19
N ASN A 272 -27.21 30.15 12.98
CA ASN A 272 -27.04 30.20 14.43
C ASN A 272 -25.59 30.54 14.78
N ILE A 273 -25.27 31.84 14.71
CA ILE A 273 -23.93 32.38 14.95
C ILE A 273 -23.42 31.99 16.34
N LYS A 274 -24.27 32.12 17.37
CA LYS A 274 -23.89 31.83 18.76
C LYS A 274 -23.39 30.41 18.92
N TYR A 275 -24.14 29.43 18.40
CA TYR A 275 -23.71 28.03 18.47
C TYR A 275 -22.37 27.83 17.76
N VAL A 276 -22.17 28.41 16.57
CA VAL A 276 -20.91 28.25 15.85
C VAL A 276 -19.74 28.83 16.65
N MET A 277 -19.87 30.02 17.23
CA MET A 277 -18.82 30.62 18.05
C MET A 277 -18.53 29.79 19.31
N ASP A 278 -19.57 29.30 20.01
CA ASP A 278 -19.43 28.43 21.19
C ASP A 278 -18.73 27.08 20.85
N ASN A 279 -18.85 26.64 19.59
CA ASN A 279 -18.23 25.42 19.04
C ASN A 279 -17.01 25.72 18.15
N THR A 280 -16.41 26.90 18.31
CA THR A 280 -15.11 27.25 17.73
C THR A 280 -14.07 27.31 18.85
N ALA A 281 -12.84 26.96 18.53
CA ALA A 281 -11.71 27.08 19.46
C ALA A 281 -11.41 28.56 19.76
N GLU A 282 -10.80 28.81 20.92
CA GLU A 282 -10.36 30.15 21.32
C GLU A 282 -9.34 30.72 20.33
N TYR A 283 -8.48 29.85 19.78
CA TYR A 283 -7.46 30.18 18.80
C TYR A 283 -7.81 29.51 17.46
N LEU A 284 -8.61 30.20 16.65
CA LEU A 284 -8.93 29.78 15.30
C LEU A 284 -7.86 30.27 14.32
N THR A 285 -7.37 29.37 13.47
CA THR A 285 -6.32 29.69 12.49
C THR A 285 -6.76 29.45 11.04
N THR A 286 -5.99 29.98 10.09
CA THR A 286 -6.16 29.79 8.66
C THR A 286 -4.83 29.79 7.91
N GLY A 287 -4.75 29.07 6.79
CA GLY A 287 -3.58 29.06 5.91
C GLY A 287 -2.28 28.79 6.67
N ALA A 288 -1.28 29.65 6.51
CA ALA A 288 -0.02 29.65 7.26
C ALA A 288 -0.17 29.96 8.77
N ASP A 289 -1.08 29.23 9.44
CA ASP A 289 -1.44 29.30 10.86
C ASP A 289 -1.76 30.72 11.37
N GLN A 290 -2.32 31.55 10.50
CA GLN A 290 -2.66 32.92 10.83
C GLN A 290 -3.93 32.97 11.68
N PRO A 291 -3.95 33.72 12.80
CA PRO A 291 -5.15 33.83 13.63
C PRO A 291 -6.26 34.57 12.89
N ILE A 292 -7.49 34.09 13.01
CA ILE A 292 -8.66 34.71 12.39
C ILE A 292 -9.81 34.88 13.37
N ASN A 293 -10.50 36.03 13.28
CA ASN A 293 -11.76 36.25 13.96
C ASN A 293 -12.91 35.81 13.06
N LEU A 294 -13.57 34.70 13.42
CA LEU A 294 -14.64 34.09 12.63
C LEU A 294 -15.86 35.01 12.47
N GLU A 295 -16.19 35.82 13.49
CA GLU A 295 -17.33 36.76 13.41
C GLU A 295 -17.13 37.78 12.29
N LYS A 296 -15.90 38.29 12.13
CA LYS A 296 -15.57 39.27 11.07
C LYS A 296 -15.69 38.69 9.66
N VAL A 297 -15.54 37.39 9.50
CA VAL A 297 -15.61 36.69 8.20
C VAL A 297 -16.82 35.76 8.09
N TRP A 298 -17.82 35.93 8.96
CA TRP A 298 -18.94 35.01 9.13
C TRP A 298 -19.61 34.64 7.81
N GLN A 299 -20.03 35.63 7.02
CA GLN A 299 -20.74 35.37 5.77
C GLN A 299 -19.87 34.60 4.78
N LYS A 300 -18.60 34.99 4.62
CA LYS A 300 -17.64 34.30 3.76
C LYS A 300 -17.46 32.84 4.17
N TYR A 301 -17.28 32.58 5.47
CA TYR A 301 -17.12 31.21 5.99
C TYR A 301 -18.39 30.38 5.83
N ARG A 302 -19.55 30.96 6.19
CA ARG A 302 -20.83 30.30 6.07
C ARG A 302 -21.13 29.91 4.62
N ASP A 303 -20.93 30.81 3.68
CA ASP A 303 -21.14 30.54 2.26
C ASP A 303 -20.20 29.46 1.74
N LEU A 304 -18.91 29.49 2.13
CA LEU A 304 -17.93 28.46 1.80
C LEU A 304 -18.37 27.07 2.30
N MET A 305 -18.85 26.98 3.53
CA MET A 305 -19.24 25.71 4.15
C MET A 305 -20.56 25.16 3.63
N ILE A 306 -21.56 26.03 3.39
CA ILE A 306 -22.90 25.59 2.94
C ILE A 306 -22.94 25.30 1.44
N ASN A 307 -22.20 26.05 0.63
CA ASN A 307 -22.24 25.92 -0.82
C ASN A 307 -21.10 25.07 -1.40
N GLY A 308 -20.11 24.69 -0.58
CA GLY A 308 -19.00 23.83 -1.00
C GLY A 308 -19.38 22.35 -0.98
N GLY A 309 -19.28 21.67 -2.12
CA GLY A 309 -19.62 20.24 -2.26
C GLY A 309 -18.83 19.30 -1.33
N GLY A 310 -17.63 19.70 -0.90
CA GLY A 310 -16.81 18.93 0.05
C GLY A 310 -16.88 19.42 1.50
N ASN A 311 -17.87 20.26 1.83
CA ASN A 311 -18.14 20.76 3.17
C ASN A 311 -19.52 20.25 3.65
N CYS A 312 -20.45 21.14 4.06
CA CYS A 312 -21.74 20.74 4.64
C CYS A 312 -22.73 20.07 3.67
N GLN A 313 -22.40 20.00 2.38
CA GLN A 313 -23.16 19.24 1.38
C GLN A 313 -22.69 17.78 1.25
N ARG A 314 -21.56 17.43 1.89
CA ARG A 314 -20.98 16.10 1.77
C ARG A 314 -21.88 15.04 2.42
N ASP A 315 -22.01 13.91 1.75
CA ASP A 315 -22.67 12.73 2.32
C ASP A 315 -21.85 12.15 3.49
N ILE A 316 -22.47 12.09 4.67
CA ILE A 316 -21.87 11.55 5.90
C ILE A 316 -21.89 10.01 5.86
N GLU A 317 -22.80 9.36 5.13
CA GLU A 317 -22.82 7.90 5.05
C GLU A 317 -21.55 7.35 4.38
N SER A 318 -21.06 8.06 3.36
CA SER A 318 -19.75 7.80 2.77
C SER A 318 -18.61 7.88 3.79
N TYR A 319 -18.62 8.86 4.71
CA TYR A 319 -17.62 8.91 5.80
C TYR A 319 -17.75 7.71 6.75
N LYS A 320 -18.98 7.38 7.19
CA LYS A 320 -19.23 6.24 8.09
C LYS A 320 -18.69 4.94 7.49
N ARG A 321 -18.87 4.75 6.18
CA ARG A 321 -18.38 3.60 5.42
C ARG A 321 -16.87 3.40 5.54
N TYR A 322 -16.05 4.43 5.70
CA TYR A 322 -14.58 4.26 5.75
C TYR A 322 -13.97 4.57 7.11
N SER A 323 -14.65 5.35 7.95
CA SER A 323 -14.18 5.76 9.28
C SER A 323 -13.84 4.59 10.21
N PHE A 324 -14.42 3.40 9.99
CA PHE A 324 -14.12 2.23 10.81
C PHE A 324 -12.67 1.74 10.65
N LEU A 325 -12.00 2.11 9.56
CA LEU A 325 -10.61 1.78 9.27
C LEU A 325 -9.60 2.66 10.01
N TYR A 326 -10.03 3.79 10.58
CA TYR A 326 -9.15 4.75 11.24
C TYR A 326 -9.35 4.72 12.74
N SER A 327 -8.28 4.83 13.54
CA SER A 327 -8.44 4.84 15.01
C SER A 327 -8.91 6.21 15.52
N GLU A 328 -8.44 7.28 14.89
CA GLU A 328 -8.91 8.65 15.08
C GLU A 328 -9.87 9.07 13.96
N PRO A 329 -10.79 10.02 14.22
CA PRO A 329 -11.67 10.54 13.19
C PRO A 329 -10.87 11.18 12.05
N LEU A 330 -11.28 10.91 10.80
CA LEU A 330 -10.77 11.65 9.66
C LEU A 330 -11.57 12.95 9.49
N GLY A 331 -10.91 13.99 8.97
CA GLY A 331 -11.58 15.23 8.58
C GLY A 331 -12.71 14.95 7.57
N ILE A 332 -13.94 15.36 7.88
CA ILE A 332 -15.08 15.22 6.95
C ILE A 332 -15.08 16.34 5.90
N TYR A 333 -14.65 17.55 6.29
CA TYR A 333 -14.77 18.76 5.48
C TYR A 333 -13.41 19.27 5.01
N TYR A 334 -13.30 19.72 3.75
CA TYR A 334 -12.02 20.18 3.21
C TYR A 334 -11.57 21.52 3.76
N ASN A 335 -12.51 22.44 3.98
CA ASN A 335 -12.18 23.80 4.37
C ASN A 335 -12.17 24.02 5.88
N SER A 336 -12.47 22.98 6.68
CA SER A 336 -12.55 23.09 8.13
C SER A 336 -12.01 21.87 8.84
N THR A 337 -11.10 22.10 9.79
CA THR A 337 -10.59 21.07 10.68
C THR A 337 -11.25 21.21 12.05
N PHE A 338 -11.63 20.05 12.59
CA PHE A 338 -12.25 19.94 13.90
C PHE A 338 -11.36 19.06 14.79
N GLU A 339 -11.07 19.53 15.99
CA GLU A 339 -10.25 18.81 16.96
C GLU A 339 -10.97 18.71 18.30
N PHE A 340 -10.62 17.69 19.08
CA PHE A 340 -11.25 17.46 20.36
C PHE A 340 -10.75 18.48 21.40
N ASP A 341 -11.66 19.27 21.93
CA ASP A 341 -11.37 20.19 23.03
C ASP A 341 -11.69 19.47 24.35
N GLU A 342 -10.64 19.12 25.10
CA GLU A 342 -10.73 18.43 26.39
C GLU A 342 -11.58 19.19 27.43
N LYS A 343 -11.53 20.53 27.43
CA LYS A 343 -12.29 21.35 28.38
C LYS A 343 -13.78 21.35 28.05
N LYS A 344 -14.11 21.36 26.75
CA LYS A 344 -15.49 21.36 26.26
C LYS A 344 -16.07 19.95 26.10
N GLY A 345 -15.23 18.91 26.09
CA GLY A 345 -15.63 17.51 25.93
C GLY A 345 -16.26 17.20 24.56
N LYS A 346 -15.89 17.94 23.52
CA LYS A 346 -16.47 17.85 22.17
C LYS A 346 -15.48 18.32 21.11
N TYR A 347 -15.74 17.97 19.85
CA TYR A 347 -14.97 18.49 18.73
C TYR A 347 -15.41 19.91 18.38
N VAL A 348 -14.44 20.80 18.18
CA VAL A 348 -14.65 22.22 17.85
C VAL A 348 -13.81 22.62 16.65
N LEU A 349 -14.25 23.66 15.94
CA LEU A 349 -13.52 24.21 14.79
C LEU A 349 -12.19 24.82 15.27
N THR A 350 -11.05 24.36 14.74
CA THR A 350 -9.71 24.86 15.09
C THR A 350 -8.97 25.51 13.93
N TYR A 351 -9.30 25.11 12.69
CA TYR A 351 -8.66 25.63 11.50
C TYR A 351 -9.66 25.76 10.36
N VAL A 352 -9.54 26.85 9.58
CA VAL A 352 -10.30 27.11 8.37
C VAL A 352 -9.34 27.33 7.21
N ASN A 353 -9.55 26.64 6.09
CA ASN A 353 -8.80 26.91 4.87
C ASN A 353 -9.68 27.65 3.86
N PHE A 354 -9.40 28.92 3.59
CA PHE A 354 -10.11 29.67 2.54
C PHE A 354 -9.54 29.43 1.14
N ASP A 355 -8.34 28.85 1.03
CA ASP A 355 -7.58 28.73 -0.22
C ASP A 355 -7.61 27.31 -0.81
N SER A 356 -7.84 26.27 0.01
CA SER A 356 -7.96 24.87 -0.46
C SER A 356 -9.35 24.57 -1.01
N SER A 357 -9.74 25.23 -2.10
CA SER A 357 -10.73 24.60 -2.98
C SER A 357 -10.06 23.40 -3.65
N CYS A 358 -10.65 22.21 -3.55
CA CYS A 358 -10.20 21.07 -4.35
C CYS A 358 -10.18 21.46 -5.84
N ASN A 359 -9.24 20.88 -6.58
CA ASN A 359 -9.20 21.04 -8.03
C ASN A 359 -10.54 20.61 -8.61
N LYS A 360 -11.00 21.31 -9.63
CA LYS A 360 -12.23 21.01 -10.35
C LYS A 360 -11.87 20.53 -11.75
N GLU A 361 -12.84 19.91 -12.40
CA GLU A 361 -12.73 19.62 -13.81
C GLU A 361 -12.35 20.87 -14.61
N GLY A 362 -11.34 20.74 -15.46
CA GLY A 362 -10.75 21.82 -16.25
C GLY A 362 -9.57 22.55 -15.59
N ASP A 363 -9.35 22.40 -14.28
CA ASP A 363 -8.22 23.03 -13.59
C ASP A 363 -6.88 22.51 -14.13
N THR A 364 -5.90 23.40 -14.26
CA THR A 364 -4.56 23.03 -14.73
C THR A 364 -3.65 22.75 -13.54
N ILE A 365 -3.14 21.52 -13.44
CA ILE A 365 -2.25 21.08 -12.36
C ILE A 365 -0.90 20.63 -12.90
N GLU A 366 0.13 20.65 -12.04
CA GLU A 366 1.38 19.92 -12.25
C GLU A 366 1.40 18.69 -11.34
N LEU A 367 1.66 17.52 -11.91
CA LEU A 367 1.62 16.25 -11.22
C LEU A 367 2.92 15.49 -11.46
N GLU A 368 3.63 15.18 -10.38
CA GLU A 368 4.80 14.31 -10.41
C GLU A 368 4.38 12.87 -10.14
N GLY A 369 4.90 11.93 -10.92
CA GLY A 369 4.73 10.49 -10.66
C GLY A 369 5.61 9.64 -11.56
N MET A 370 5.46 8.33 -11.48
CA MET A 370 6.11 7.40 -12.38
C MET A 370 5.21 7.05 -13.57
N MET A 371 5.76 7.10 -14.77
CA MET A 371 5.07 6.62 -15.96
C MET A 371 4.98 5.10 -15.94
N VAL A 372 3.76 4.57 -16.05
CA VAL A 372 3.47 3.13 -16.12
C VAL A 372 2.54 2.83 -17.29
N LYS A 373 2.51 1.56 -17.73
CA LYS A 373 1.56 1.08 -18.74
C LYS A 373 0.77 -0.09 -18.15
N ARG A 374 -0.53 0.09 -17.92
CA ARG A 374 -1.36 -0.90 -17.22
C ARG A 374 -2.42 -1.47 -18.15
N GLU A 375 -2.70 -2.75 -17.95
CA GLU A 375 -3.75 -3.48 -18.67
C GLU A 375 -5.02 -3.48 -17.83
N HIS A 376 -6.13 -3.09 -18.45
CA HIS A 376 -7.45 -2.99 -17.82
C HIS A 376 -8.43 -3.85 -18.57
N VAL A 377 -9.32 -4.49 -17.82
CA VAL A 377 -10.41 -5.29 -18.38
C VAL A 377 -11.63 -4.39 -18.54
N ILE A 378 -12.04 -4.17 -19.78
CA ILE A 378 -13.21 -3.37 -20.15
C ILE A 378 -14.32 -4.33 -20.56
N GLU A 379 -15.48 -4.19 -19.93
CA GLU A 379 -16.68 -4.95 -20.29
C GLU A 379 -17.66 -4.01 -20.97
N ASP A 380 -17.89 -4.22 -22.27
CA ASP A 380 -18.79 -3.42 -23.08
C ASP A 380 -19.80 -4.27 -23.87
N ASN A 381 -20.56 -3.63 -24.75
CA ASN A 381 -21.56 -4.30 -25.58
C ASN A 381 -20.96 -5.36 -26.54
N GLN A 382 -19.63 -5.40 -26.69
CA GLN A 382 -18.90 -6.38 -27.51
C GLN A 382 -18.30 -7.52 -26.66
N GLY A 383 -18.48 -7.47 -25.34
CA GLY A 383 -17.97 -8.44 -24.38
C GLY A 383 -16.77 -7.92 -23.60
N GLN A 384 -16.09 -8.83 -22.93
CA GLN A 384 -14.93 -8.51 -22.10
C GLN A 384 -13.66 -8.49 -22.97
N HIS A 385 -12.96 -7.36 -22.99
CA HIS A 385 -11.68 -7.20 -23.67
C HIS A 385 -10.67 -6.49 -22.75
N SER A 386 -9.38 -6.51 -23.10
CA SER A 386 -8.36 -5.77 -22.36
C SER A 386 -7.76 -4.63 -23.19
N ASP A 387 -7.58 -3.47 -22.56
CA ASP A 387 -6.88 -2.32 -23.16
C ASP A 387 -5.69 -1.90 -22.28
N LYS A 388 -4.70 -1.23 -22.88
CA LYS A 388 -3.48 -0.81 -22.20
C LYS A 388 -3.28 0.70 -22.23
N ASP A 389 -3.51 1.33 -21.08
CA ASP A 389 -3.38 2.76 -20.90
C ASP A 389 -2.03 3.18 -20.32
N LEU A 390 -1.60 4.39 -20.70
CA LEU A 390 -0.52 5.07 -20.01
C LEU A 390 -1.09 5.85 -18.83
N GLU A 391 -0.48 5.65 -17.67
CA GLU A 391 -0.88 6.28 -16.43
C GLU A 391 0.32 6.91 -15.74
N LEU A 392 0.03 7.94 -14.95
CA LEU A 392 0.98 8.49 -14.00
C LEU A 392 0.67 7.96 -12.61
N LYS A 393 1.58 7.14 -12.09
CA LYS A 393 1.54 6.56 -10.75
C LYS A 393 2.12 7.55 -9.73
N THR A 394 1.31 8.07 -8.81
CA THR A 394 1.65 9.23 -7.96
C THR A 394 1.22 9.06 -6.49
N ILE A 395 1.76 9.94 -5.64
CA ILE A 395 1.29 10.16 -4.25
C ILE A 395 1.03 11.66 -3.99
N ASN A 396 1.14 12.49 -5.03
CA ASN A 396 1.13 13.94 -4.96
C ASN A 396 -0.16 14.55 -5.52
N LEU A 397 -1.17 13.72 -5.87
CA LEU A 397 -2.43 14.23 -6.36
C LEU A 397 -3.20 14.92 -5.23
N GLN A 398 -3.44 16.21 -5.37
CA GLN A 398 -4.31 16.98 -4.47
C GLN A 398 -5.78 16.63 -4.72
N CYS A 399 -6.67 16.96 -3.77
CA CYS A 399 -8.09 16.62 -3.91
C CYS A 399 -8.72 17.16 -5.20
N VAL A 400 -9.57 16.33 -5.82
CA VAL A 400 -10.35 16.67 -7.02
C VAL A 400 -11.84 16.59 -6.67
N ALA A 401 -12.55 17.71 -6.75
CA ALA A 401 -13.98 17.78 -6.51
C ALA A 401 -14.74 17.01 -7.59
N GLY A 402 -15.65 16.11 -7.18
CA GLY A 402 -16.45 15.31 -8.10
C GLY A 402 -15.78 14.00 -8.57
N ALA A 403 -14.49 13.80 -8.29
CA ALA A 403 -13.87 12.50 -8.48
C ALA A 403 -14.52 11.45 -7.55
N MET A 404 -14.66 10.22 -8.04
CA MET A 404 -15.08 9.06 -7.25
C MET A 404 -13.99 8.68 -6.24
N MET A 405 -13.83 9.49 -5.19
CA MET A 405 -12.82 9.34 -4.14
C MET A 405 -13.07 8.13 -3.23
N ASP A 406 -14.17 7.43 -3.44
CA ASP A 406 -14.53 6.18 -2.81
C ASP A 406 -13.91 4.96 -3.51
N GLN A 407 -13.40 5.11 -4.74
CA GLN A 407 -12.61 4.07 -5.40
C GLN A 407 -11.23 3.92 -4.74
N PRO A 408 -10.77 2.69 -4.46
CA PRO A 408 -9.41 2.43 -3.99
C PRO A 408 -8.40 3.03 -4.98
N ASP A 409 -7.33 3.62 -4.44
CA ASP A 409 -6.22 4.15 -5.23
C ASP A 409 -6.60 5.26 -6.24
N TRP A 410 -7.75 5.93 -6.05
CA TRP A 410 -8.21 7.04 -6.89
C TRP A 410 -7.19 8.18 -7.03
N ASP A 411 -6.34 8.35 -6.01
CA ASP A 411 -5.28 9.36 -5.93
C ASP A 411 -3.89 8.81 -6.27
N ARG A 412 -3.79 7.54 -6.67
CA ARG A 412 -2.54 6.85 -6.96
C ARG A 412 -2.27 6.70 -8.44
N TYR A 413 -3.31 6.58 -9.24
CA TYR A 413 -3.21 6.38 -10.68
C TYR A 413 -4.04 7.43 -11.40
N VAL A 414 -3.39 8.15 -12.31
CA VAL A 414 -4.03 9.16 -13.14
C VAL A 414 -3.83 8.79 -14.59
N GLN A 415 -4.90 8.40 -15.28
CA GLN A 415 -4.89 8.09 -16.71
C GLN A 415 -4.50 9.33 -17.50
N LEU A 416 -3.61 9.14 -18.47
CA LEU A 416 -3.16 10.23 -19.33
C LEU A 416 -4.01 10.25 -20.60
N ILE A 417 -4.68 11.38 -20.85
CA ILE A 417 -5.29 11.62 -22.15
C ILE A 417 -4.22 12.22 -23.05
N LEU A 418 -3.85 11.44 -24.07
CA LEU A 418 -2.77 11.74 -24.99
C LEU A 418 -3.29 11.75 -26.43
N PRO A 419 -2.84 12.71 -27.26
CA PRO A 419 -2.99 12.57 -28.71
C PRO A 419 -2.31 11.27 -29.21
N PRO A 420 -2.93 10.51 -30.13
CA PRO A 420 -2.40 9.21 -30.59
C PRO A 420 -0.94 9.27 -31.07
N GLU A 421 -0.54 10.36 -31.72
CA GLU A 421 0.81 10.59 -32.24
C GLU A 421 1.86 10.78 -31.13
N LYS A 422 1.44 11.14 -29.91
CA LYS A 422 2.32 11.33 -28.74
C LYS A 422 2.46 10.08 -27.89
N TYR A 423 1.62 9.06 -28.07
CA TYR A 423 1.63 7.86 -27.24
C TYR A 423 3.01 7.16 -27.23
N ASN A 424 3.58 6.92 -28.41
CA ASN A 424 4.92 6.31 -28.56
C ASN A 424 6.05 7.14 -27.93
N TYR A 425 5.88 8.47 -27.86
CA TYR A 425 6.85 9.34 -27.19
C TYR A 425 6.82 9.12 -25.68
N TYR A 426 5.62 9.11 -25.09
CA TYR A 426 5.45 8.94 -23.64
C TYR A 426 5.80 7.53 -23.15
N GLN A 427 5.61 6.49 -23.98
CA GLN A 427 6.04 5.12 -23.66
C GLN A 427 7.53 4.99 -23.33
N ARG A 428 8.40 5.88 -23.84
CA ARG A 428 9.85 5.86 -23.57
C ARG A 428 10.20 6.25 -22.13
N PHE A 429 9.23 6.76 -21.39
CA PHE A 429 9.38 7.12 -19.98
C PHE A 429 8.85 6.05 -19.03
N ILE A 430 8.31 4.93 -19.50
CA ILE A 430 7.88 3.83 -18.64
C ILE A 430 9.02 3.45 -17.67
N GLY A 431 8.69 3.39 -16.37
CA GLY A 431 9.64 3.14 -15.28
C GLY A 431 10.43 4.37 -14.80
N LYS A 432 10.20 5.56 -15.39
CA LYS A 432 10.86 6.82 -15.00
C LYS A 432 9.90 7.73 -14.25
N ARG A 433 10.44 8.44 -13.25
CA ARG A 433 9.74 9.53 -12.56
C ARG A 433 9.76 10.78 -13.44
N ILE A 434 8.59 11.36 -13.68
CA ILE A 434 8.39 12.53 -14.53
C ILE A 434 7.37 13.48 -13.89
N THR A 435 7.45 14.77 -14.22
CA THR A 435 6.43 15.76 -13.90
C THR A 435 5.70 16.14 -15.18
N LEU A 436 4.37 16.02 -15.15
CA LEU A 436 3.48 16.36 -16.25
C LEU A 436 2.55 17.49 -15.80
N ARG A 437 2.21 18.38 -16.72
CA ARG A 437 1.23 19.43 -16.48
C ARG A 437 -0.01 19.15 -17.34
N GLY A 438 -1.20 19.38 -16.84
CA GLY A 438 -2.39 19.08 -17.64
C GLY A 438 -3.67 19.56 -17.00
N LYS A 439 -4.76 19.45 -17.77
CA LYS A 439 -6.10 19.74 -17.27
C LYS A 439 -6.66 18.50 -16.58
N VAL A 440 -7.20 18.70 -15.38
CA VAL A 440 -7.95 17.70 -14.64
C VAL A 440 -9.23 17.38 -15.40
N MET A 441 -9.49 16.10 -15.59
CA MET A 441 -10.74 15.58 -16.12
C MET A 441 -11.26 14.49 -15.18
N ILE A 442 -12.59 14.37 -15.08
CA ILE A 442 -13.23 13.36 -14.25
C ILE A 442 -13.68 12.21 -15.16
N ALA A 443 -13.65 10.99 -14.64
CA ALA A 443 -14.10 9.82 -15.39
C ALA A 443 -15.60 9.89 -15.71
N GLU A 444 -15.95 10.18 -16.97
CA GLU A 444 -17.35 10.19 -17.46
C GLU A 444 -17.76 8.99 -18.33
N SER A 445 -16.85 8.03 -18.61
CA SER A 445 -17.12 6.92 -19.52
C SER A 445 -16.51 5.61 -19.05
N MET A 446 -17.01 4.50 -19.56
CA MET A 446 -16.47 3.15 -19.29
C MET A 446 -15.04 2.92 -19.83
N TYR A 447 -14.54 3.82 -20.68
CA TYR A 447 -13.16 3.80 -21.19
C TYR A 447 -12.20 4.61 -20.30
N HIS A 448 -12.73 5.30 -19.27
CA HIS A 448 -11.92 5.95 -18.27
C HIS A 448 -11.66 4.97 -17.12
N VAL A 449 -10.42 4.54 -16.99
CA VAL A 449 -10.01 3.45 -16.09
C VAL A 449 -9.51 3.94 -14.74
N THR A 450 -9.37 5.25 -14.57
CA THR A 450 -9.06 5.91 -13.29
C THR A 450 -10.06 7.05 -13.00
N PRO A 451 -10.42 7.32 -11.73
CA PRO A 451 -11.36 8.39 -11.36
C PRO A 451 -10.97 9.80 -11.83
N VAL A 452 -9.66 10.05 -11.92
CA VAL A 452 -9.08 11.31 -12.36
C VAL A 452 -8.21 11.07 -13.57
N LEU A 453 -8.38 11.87 -14.61
CA LEU A 453 -7.56 11.86 -15.80
C LEU A 453 -6.80 13.18 -15.92
N LEU A 454 -5.63 13.14 -16.55
CA LEU A 454 -4.83 14.32 -16.85
C LEU A 454 -4.72 14.47 -18.37
N ASN A 455 -5.43 15.47 -18.90
CA ASN A 455 -5.34 15.83 -20.31
C ASN A 455 -4.11 16.72 -20.53
N LEU A 456 -3.10 16.16 -21.19
CA LEU A 456 -1.83 16.83 -21.38
C LEU A 456 -1.94 17.96 -22.40
N LEU A 457 -1.32 19.10 -22.10
CA LEU A 457 -1.27 20.22 -23.04
C LEU A 457 -0.23 19.93 -24.14
N GLU A 458 -0.60 20.20 -25.40
CA GLU A 458 0.09 19.76 -26.63
C GLU A 458 1.60 20.12 -26.72
N GLU A 459 2.03 21.18 -26.02
CA GLU A 459 3.37 21.76 -26.12
C GLU A 459 4.38 21.25 -25.06
N GLN A 460 4.04 20.22 -24.28
CA GLN A 460 4.93 19.78 -23.20
C GLN A 460 6.04 18.87 -23.68
N ASN A 461 7.28 19.34 -23.52
CA ASN A 461 8.37 18.44 -23.15
C ASN A 461 8.25 18.20 -21.64
N PRO A 462 8.12 16.95 -21.15
CA PRO A 462 8.09 16.68 -19.72
C PRO A 462 9.30 17.35 -19.07
N ILE A 463 9.09 18.02 -17.93
CA ILE A 463 10.21 18.49 -17.11
C ILE A 463 10.78 17.23 -16.49
N ILE A 464 11.72 16.61 -17.19
CA ILE A 464 12.42 15.44 -16.70
C ILE A 464 13.44 15.96 -15.68
N LYS A 465 13.01 16.14 -14.44
CA LYS A 465 13.94 15.94 -13.33
C LYS A 465 14.11 14.43 -13.22
N VAL A 466 15.06 13.89 -14.02
CA VAL A 466 15.62 12.58 -13.70
C VAL A 466 16.34 12.80 -12.38
N ALA A 467 15.63 12.69 -11.27
CA ALA A 467 16.30 12.15 -10.12
C ALA A 467 16.72 10.77 -10.59
N ASP A 468 18.03 10.55 -10.74
CA ASP A 468 18.55 9.20 -10.62
C ASP A 468 17.80 8.57 -9.46
N MET A 469 17.27 7.36 -9.64
CA MET A 469 16.78 6.61 -8.48
C MET A 469 17.83 6.83 -7.39
N PRO A 470 17.46 7.27 -6.18
CA PRO A 470 18.44 7.28 -5.09
C PRO A 470 19.09 5.91 -5.17
N VAL A 471 20.44 5.90 -5.28
CA VAL A 471 21.22 4.65 -5.34
C VAL A 471 20.57 3.75 -4.32
N ARG A 472 19.90 2.70 -4.82
CA ARG A 472 18.98 1.90 -4.00
C ARG A 472 19.80 1.53 -2.76
N PRO A 473 19.37 1.93 -1.55
CA PRO A 473 20.21 1.80 -0.37
C PRO A 473 20.61 0.34 -0.12
#